data_AF-A0A7K5WAP8-F1
#
_entry.id   AF-A0A7K5WAP8-F1
#
_cell.length_a   1.000
_cell.length_b   1.000
_cell.length_c   1.000
_cell.angle_alpha   90.00
_cell.angle_beta   90.00
_cell.angle_gamma   90.00
#
_symmetry.space_group_name_H-M   'P 1'
#
loop_
_entity.id
_entity.type
_entity.pdbx_description
1 polymer ?
#
loop_
_entity_poly.entity_id
_entity_poly.type
_entity_poly.pdbx_seq_one_letter_code
_entity_poly.pdbx_strand_id
1 'polypeptide(L)'
;QFVYEDAMDLIAKLPCVAAKIYRNLYREGSGIGAIDPNLDWSHNFTNMLGYTDPQFIELMRLYLTIHSDHEGGNVSAHTSHLVGSALSDPYLAFAAAMNGGSEPPSLQVVPGYGHAVLRKTDPRYTCQREFALKHLPKDPLFKLVAQLYKIVPNVLLEQGKAKNPWPNVDAHSGVLLQYYGMKEMNYYTVLFGVSRALGVLSQLIWSRALGFPLERPKSMSTKGLMQLVGYKSG
;
A
#
# COMPACT_ATOMS: atom_id res chain seq x y z
N GLN A 1 -20.24 15.05 9.62
CA GLN A 1 -21.05 13.83 9.73
C GLN A 1 -21.06 13.06 8.40
N PHE A 2 -21.48 13.65 7.28
CA PHE A 2 -21.56 12.94 5.98
C PHE A 2 -20.26 12.29 5.47
N VAL A 3 -19.09 12.90 5.75
CA VAL A 3 -17.78 12.32 5.39
C VAL A 3 -17.53 10.95 6.04
N TYR A 4 -18.05 10.73 7.26
CA TYR A 4 -17.94 9.44 7.92
C TYR A 4 -18.77 8.38 7.20
N GLU A 5 -20.03 8.70 6.85
CA GLU A 5 -20.92 7.78 6.13
C GLU A 5 -20.32 7.39 4.77
N ASP A 6 -19.86 8.37 3.99
CA ASP A 6 -19.23 8.11 2.69
C ASP A 6 -17.94 7.27 2.80
N ALA A 7 -17.14 7.51 3.84
CA ALA A 7 -15.94 6.72 4.09
C ALA A 7 -16.28 5.26 4.46
N MET A 8 -17.26 5.05 5.34
CA MET A 8 -17.73 3.71 5.71
C MET A 8 -18.31 2.96 4.51
N ASP A 9 -19.14 3.64 3.72
CA ASP A 9 -19.71 3.12 2.48
C ASP A 9 -18.64 2.72 1.47
N LEU A 10 -17.63 3.58 1.28
CA LEU A 10 -16.53 3.32 0.36
C LEU A 10 -15.72 2.10 0.81
N ILE A 11 -15.36 2.01 2.10
CA ILE A 11 -14.65 0.84 2.67
C ILE A 11 -15.45 -0.44 2.45
N ALA A 12 -16.77 -0.40 2.64
CA ALA A 12 -17.64 -1.56 2.41
C ALA A 12 -17.70 -1.98 0.93
N LYS A 13 -17.71 -1.02 0.00
CA LYS A 13 -17.85 -1.27 -1.45
C LYS A 13 -16.52 -1.65 -2.14
N LEU A 14 -15.38 -1.26 -1.58
CA LEU A 14 -14.06 -1.45 -2.18
C LEU A 14 -13.74 -2.92 -2.53
N PRO A 15 -13.93 -3.90 -1.62
CA PRO A 15 -13.71 -5.32 -1.95
C PRO A 15 -14.55 -5.81 -3.12
N CYS A 16 -15.80 -5.36 -3.24
CA CYS A 16 -16.70 -5.74 -4.33
C CYS A 16 -16.18 -5.24 -5.68
N VAL A 17 -15.78 -3.97 -5.75
CA VAL A 17 -15.20 -3.35 -6.96
C VAL A 17 -13.89 -4.03 -7.32
N ALA A 18 -12.99 -4.18 -6.35
CA ALA A 18 -11.69 -4.81 -6.54
C ALA A 18 -11.84 -6.26 -7.02
N ALA A 19 -12.70 -7.06 -6.39
CA ALA A 19 -12.92 -8.45 -6.78
C ALA A 19 -13.56 -8.56 -8.17
N LYS A 20 -14.46 -7.63 -8.54
CA LYS A 20 -15.03 -7.60 -9.89
C LYS A 20 -13.96 -7.33 -10.95
N ILE A 21 -13.02 -6.41 -10.68
CA ILE A 21 -11.85 -6.17 -11.54
C ILE A 21 -11.04 -7.46 -11.69
N TYR A 22 -10.71 -8.12 -10.57
CA TYR A 22 -9.93 -9.36 -10.57
C TYR A 22 -10.59 -10.46 -11.40
N ARG A 23 -11.88 -10.70 -11.16
CA ARG A 23 -12.65 -11.76 -11.85
C ARG A 23 -12.78 -11.49 -13.34
N ASN A 24 -13.02 -10.22 -13.71
CA ASN A 24 -13.10 -9.82 -15.12
C ASN A 24 -11.78 -10.04 -15.86
N LEU A 25 -10.65 -9.69 -15.25
CA LEU A 25 -9.35 -9.80 -15.90
C LEU A 25 -8.79 -11.23 -15.89
N TYR A 26 -9.00 -11.98 -14.81
CA TYR A 26 -8.24 -13.19 -14.53
C TYR A 26 -9.09 -14.44 -14.25
N ARG A 27 -10.43 -14.33 -14.26
CA ARG A 27 -11.36 -15.45 -14.03
C ARG A 27 -12.57 -15.38 -14.98
N GLU A 28 -12.31 -15.01 -16.24
CA GLU A 28 -13.27 -15.04 -17.36
C GLU A 28 -14.57 -14.27 -17.10
N GLY A 29 -14.54 -13.24 -16.25
CA GLY A 29 -15.74 -12.45 -15.94
C GLY A 29 -16.75 -13.15 -15.03
N SER A 30 -16.35 -14.26 -14.38
CA SER A 30 -17.20 -14.95 -13.40
C SER A 30 -17.74 -14.01 -12.31
N GLY A 31 -18.95 -14.32 -11.81
CA GLY A 31 -19.59 -13.55 -10.75
C GLY A 31 -18.77 -13.53 -9.46
N ILE A 32 -18.86 -12.44 -8.70
CA ILE A 32 -18.19 -12.31 -7.38
C ILE A 32 -18.96 -13.02 -6.25
N GLY A 33 -20.17 -13.51 -6.51
CA GLY A 33 -21.05 -14.09 -5.48
C GLY A 33 -21.78 -13.02 -4.66
N ALA A 34 -22.28 -13.41 -3.49
CA ALA A 34 -22.98 -12.53 -2.55
C ALA A 34 -22.13 -12.32 -1.28
N ILE A 35 -22.35 -11.18 -0.61
CA ILE A 35 -21.78 -10.91 0.70
C ILE A 35 -22.51 -11.76 1.75
N ASP A 36 -21.74 -12.42 2.61
CA ASP A 36 -22.26 -13.07 3.81
C ASP A 36 -22.09 -12.12 5.01
N PRO A 37 -23.19 -11.65 5.63
CA PRO A 37 -23.13 -10.72 6.75
C PRO A 37 -22.52 -11.33 8.02
N ASN A 38 -22.32 -12.65 8.09
CA ASN A 38 -21.69 -13.32 9.23
C ASN A 38 -20.17 -13.43 9.10
N LEU A 39 -19.61 -13.08 7.93
CA LEU A 39 -18.17 -13.10 7.68
C LEU A 39 -17.56 -11.71 7.83
N ASP A 40 -16.30 -11.65 8.27
CA ASP A 40 -15.55 -10.41 8.31
C ASP A 40 -15.19 -9.91 6.90
N TRP A 41 -14.72 -8.66 6.85
CA TRP A 41 -14.42 -7.93 5.63
C TRP A 41 -13.39 -8.65 4.74
N SER A 42 -12.31 -9.17 5.33
CA SER A 42 -11.26 -9.87 4.58
C SER A 42 -11.73 -11.21 4.03
N HIS A 43 -12.54 -11.96 4.80
CA HIS A 43 -13.09 -13.23 4.35
C HIS A 43 -14.11 -13.04 3.21
N ASN A 44 -15.02 -12.07 3.32
CA ASN A 44 -15.88 -11.70 2.20
C ASN A 44 -15.05 -11.32 0.97
N PHE A 45 -13.96 -10.56 1.14
CA PHE A 45 -13.10 -10.18 0.03
C PHE A 45 -12.43 -11.38 -0.65
N THR A 46 -11.84 -12.31 0.10
CA THR A 46 -11.22 -13.52 -0.48
C THR A 46 -12.23 -14.42 -1.17
N ASN A 47 -13.44 -14.57 -0.62
CA ASN A 47 -14.52 -15.32 -1.26
C ASN A 47 -14.89 -14.70 -2.61
N MET A 48 -15.04 -13.37 -2.65
CA MET A 48 -15.32 -12.65 -3.89
C MET A 48 -14.18 -12.76 -4.91
N LEU A 49 -12.93 -12.81 -4.48
CA LEU A 49 -11.76 -13.07 -5.34
C LEU A 49 -11.70 -14.52 -5.86
N GLY A 50 -12.36 -15.46 -5.17
CA GLY A 50 -12.42 -16.87 -5.55
C GLY A 50 -11.41 -17.76 -4.83
N TYR A 51 -10.93 -17.32 -3.67
CA TYR A 51 -10.02 -18.07 -2.83
C TYR A 51 -10.75 -18.60 -1.61
N THR A 52 -10.61 -19.91 -1.36
CA THR A 52 -11.25 -20.61 -0.24
C THR A 52 -10.26 -21.17 0.77
N ASP A 53 -8.95 -21.07 0.51
CA ASP A 53 -7.91 -21.53 1.44
C ASP A 53 -7.97 -20.70 2.74
N PRO A 54 -8.22 -21.31 3.91
CA PRO A 54 -8.29 -20.59 5.18
C PRO A 54 -7.04 -19.79 5.51
N GLN A 55 -5.86 -20.25 5.08
CA GLN A 55 -4.60 -19.55 5.31
C GLN A 55 -4.44 -18.35 4.37
N PHE A 56 -5.04 -18.36 3.18
CA PHE A 56 -5.08 -17.17 2.35
C PHE A 56 -5.98 -16.09 2.95
N ILE A 57 -7.05 -16.49 3.65
CA ILE A 57 -7.91 -15.56 4.40
C ILE A 57 -7.10 -14.89 5.53
N GLU A 58 -6.34 -15.68 6.30
CA GLU A 58 -5.44 -15.16 7.33
C GLU A 58 -4.37 -14.23 6.75
N LEU A 59 -3.78 -14.60 5.62
CA LEU A 59 -2.83 -13.75 4.90
C LEU A 59 -3.48 -12.42 4.50
N MET A 60 -4.71 -12.45 3.99
CA MET A 60 -5.42 -11.24 3.56
C MET A 60 -5.73 -10.32 4.74
N ARG A 61 -6.14 -10.88 5.89
CA ARG A 61 -6.33 -10.13 7.14
C ARG A 61 -5.04 -9.42 7.56
N LEU A 62 -3.92 -10.15 7.57
CA LEU A 62 -2.60 -9.57 7.89
C LEU A 62 -2.19 -8.50 6.87
N TYR A 63 -2.31 -8.79 5.58
CA TYR A 63 -1.91 -7.90 4.49
C TYR A 63 -2.67 -6.57 4.55
N LEU A 64 -4.00 -6.62 4.66
CA LEU A 64 -4.84 -5.42 4.70
C LEU A 64 -4.60 -4.60 5.96
N THR A 65 -4.18 -5.23 7.07
CA THR A 65 -3.85 -4.53 8.30
C THR A 65 -2.50 -3.80 8.19
N ILE A 66 -1.45 -4.46 7.72
CA ILE A 66 -0.08 -3.88 7.79
C ILE A 66 0.21 -2.84 6.71
N HIS A 67 -0.61 -2.78 5.65
CA HIS A 67 -0.48 -1.76 4.59
C HIS A 67 -1.46 -0.59 4.77
N SER A 68 -2.27 -0.61 5.83
CA SER A 68 -3.42 0.28 6.00
C SER A 68 -3.03 1.76 6.02
N ASP A 69 -1.90 2.09 6.62
CA ASP A 69 -1.38 3.44 6.70
C ASP A 69 0.14 3.48 6.81
N HIS A 70 0.76 4.58 6.39
CA HIS A 70 2.19 4.84 6.57
C HIS A 70 2.48 6.35 6.49
N GLU A 71 1.91 7.09 7.46
CA GLU A 71 1.97 8.55 7.56
C GLU A 71 1.32 9.28 6.37
N GLY A 72 1.34 10.62 6.40
CA GLY A 72 0.69 11.46 5.39
C GLY A 72 1.59 11.89 4.21
N GLY A 73 2.90 11.66 4.28
CA GLY A 73 3.86 12.20 3.28
C GLY A 73 4.03 11.37 2.01
N ASN A 74 3.53 10.13 2.00
CA ASN A 74 3.52 9.32 0.78
C ASN A 74 2.46 9.83 -0.20
N VAL A 75 2.69 9.68 -1.50
CA VAL A 75 1.86 10.27 -2.56
C VAL A 75 0.38 9.95 -2.39
N SER A 76 0.02 8.68 -2.16
CA SER A 76 -1.39 8.29 -2.00
C SER A 76 -2.09 8.99 -0.82
N ALA A 77 -1.45 9.04 0.35
CA ALA A 77 -2.01 9.66 1.53
C ALA A 77 -2.09 11.19 1.37
N HIS A 78 -1.04 11.81 0.84
CA HIS A 78 -1.01 13.25 0.62
C HIS A 78 -2.03 13.67 -0.44
N THR A 79 -2.15 12.96 -1.55
CA THR A 79 -3.16 13.26 -2.59
C THR A 79 -4.58 13.17 -2.04
N SER A 80 -4.89 12.14 -1.23
CA SER A 80 -6.20 12.04 -0.57
C SER A 80 -6.46 13.24 0.34
N HIS A 81 -5.46 13.64 1.14
CA HIS A 81 -5.55 14.81 2.01
C HIS A 81 -5.74 16.11 1.23
N LEU A 82 -4.94 16.34 0.19
CA LEU A 82 -4.93 17.52 -0.65
C LEU A 82 -6.29 17.72 -1.34
N VAL A 83 -6.79 16.68 -2.03
CA VAL A 83 -8.09 16.73 -2.71
C VAL A 83 -9.22 16.90 -1.68
N GLY A 84 -9.16 16.18 -0.56
CA GLY A 84 -10.11 16.33 0.53
C GLY A 84 -10.11 17.73 1.17
N SER A 85 -8.97 18.44 1.17
CA SER A 85 -8.88 19.81 1.71
C SER A 85 -9.70 20.83 0.90
N ALA A 86 -9.98 20.53 -0.37
CA ALA A 86 -10.89 21.30 -1.21
C ALA A 86 -12.37 20.93 -1.01
N LEU A 87 -12.68 20.18 0.06
CA LEU A 87 -14.02 19.69 0.41
C LEU A 87 -14.61 18.67 -0.57
N SER A 88 -13.79 18.07 -1.44
CA SER A 88 -14.20 16.90 -2.22
C SER A 88 -14.57 15.73 -1.29
N ASP A 89 -15.57 14.95 -1.70
CA ASP A 89 -16.04 13.79 -0.95
C ASP A 89 -14.99 12.65 -0.91
N PRO A 90 -15.16 11.67 0.00
CA PRO A 90 -14.23 10.54 0.12
C PRO A 90 -14.00 9.73 -1.15
N TYR A 91 -14.98 9.61 -2.05
CA TYR A 91 -14.82 8.85 -3.29
C TYR A 91 -13.85 9.56 -4.24
N LEU A 92 -14.02 10.86 -4.45
CA LEU A 92 -13.13 11.65 -5.30
C LEU A 92 -11.71 11.73 -4.72
N ALA A 93 -11.59 11.96 -3.41
CA ALA A 93 -10.30 12.03 -2.74
C ALA A 93 -9.54 10.69 -2.82
N PHE A 94 -10.23 9.56 -2.62
CA PHE A 94 -9.63 8.24 -2.72
C PHE A 94 -9.30 7.84 -4.17
N ALA A 95 -10.16 8.16 -5.14
CA ALA A 95 -9.88 7.90 -6.55
C ALA A 95 -8.61 8.63 -7.03
N ALA A 96 -8.44 9.89 -6.64
CA ALA A 96 -7.22 10.64 -6.92
C ALA A 96 -5.98 10.00 -6.27
N ALA A 97 -6.10 9.52 -5.03
CA ALA A 97 -5.02 8.83 -4.32
C ALA A 97 -4.57 7.54 -5.03
N MET A 98 -5.49 6.81 -5.68
CA MET A 98 -5.16 5.61 -6.45
C MET A 98 -4.36 5.92 -7.71
N ASN A 99 -4.60 7.07 -8.34
CA ASN A 99 -3.82 7.50 -9.51
C ASN A 99 -2.37 7.87 -9.16
N GLY A 100 -2.12 8.38 -7.94
CA GLY A 100 -0.77 8.70 -7.47
C GLY A 100 0.05 7.49 -7.01
N GLY A 101 -0.60 6.37 -6.68
CA GLY A 101 0.05 5.16 -6.16
C GLY A 101 0.61 4.20 -7.23
N SER A 102 0.46 4.52 -8.52
CA SER A 102 0.78 3.61 -9.63
C SER A 102 2.16 3.80 -10.28
N GLU A 103 3.03 4.67 -9.75
CA GLU A 103 4.34 4.94 -10.37
C GLU A 103 5.43 3.92 -9.98
N PRO A 104 6.20 3.37 -10.94
CA PRO A 104 7.27 2.42 -10.67
C PRO A 104 8.57 3.12 -10.21
N PRO A 105 9.26 2.60 -9.18
CA PRO A 105 10.61 3.08 -8.86
C PRO A 105 11.61 2.64 -9.94
N SER A 106 12.42 3.59 -10.42
CA SER A 106 13.22 3.50 -11.66
C SER A 106 14.73 3.25 -11.46
N LEU A 107 15.14 2.47 -10.46
CA LEU A 107 16.57 2.28 -10.16
C LEU A 107 16.98 0.80 -10.05
N GLN A 108 18.18 0.48 -10.57
CA GLN A 108 18.87 -0.79 -10.40
C GLN A 108 19.40 -0.92 -8.95
N VAL A 109 18.50 -1.25 -8.03
CA VAL A 109 18.79 -1.56 -6.62
C VAL A 109 18.27 -2.96 -6.30
N VAL A 110 18.72 -3.57 -5.20
CA VAL A 110 18.07 -4.81 -4.70
C VAL A 110 16.65 -4.43 -4.24
N PRO A 111 15.58 -4.87 -4.92
CA PRO A 111 14.24 -4.38 -4.63
C PRO A 111 13.83 -4.71 -3.19
N GLY A 112 13.23 -3.74 -2.51
CA GLY A 112 12.78 -3.88 -1.13
C GLY A 112 13.87 -3.78 -0.06
N TYR A 113 15.15 -3.54 -0.43
CA TYR A 113 16.25 -3.28 0.50
C TYR A 113 16.78 -1.85 0.36
N GLY A 114 17.12 -1.24 1.49
CA GLY A 114 17.65 0.12 1.51
C GLY A 114 16.54 1.14 1.81
N HIS A 115 16.61 1.77 2.98
CA HIS A 115 15.67 2.82 3.37
C HIS A 115 16.41 4.05 3.87
N ALA A 116 15.94 5.24 3.51
CA ALA A 116 16.55 6.50 3.98
C ALA A 116 16.41 6.74 5.50
N VAL A 117 15.47 6.07 6.17
CA VAL A 117 15.00 6.40 7.53
C VAL A 117 15.00 5.18 8.46
N LEU A 118 14.45 4.04 8.03
CA LEU A 118 14.38 2.83 8.87
C LEU A 118 15.76 2.27 9.17
N ARG A 119 16.15 2.24 10.45
CA ARG A 119 17.49 1.79 10.92
C ARG A 119 17.61 0.28 11.19
N LYS A 120 16.49 -0.43 11.13
CA LYS A 120 16.36 -1.87 11.39
C LYS A 120 15.35 -2.47 10.41
N THR A 121 15.25 -3.80 10.40
CA THR A 121 14.21 -4.51 9.63
C THR A 121 12.83 -3.94 9.94
N ASP A 122 12.05 -3.68 8.89
CA ASP A 122 10.67 -3.24 9.00
C ASP A 122 9.85 -4.28 9.79
N PRO A 123 9.11 -3.91 10.85
CA PRO A 123 8.26 -4.84 11.57
C PRO A 123 7.20 -5.50 10.66
N ARG A 124 6.77 -4.83 9.59
CA ARG A 124 5.84 -5.37 8.58
C ARG A 124 6.49 -6.44 7.69
N TYR A 125 7.80 -6.37 7.47
CA TYR A 125 8.55 -7.48 6.88
C TYR A 125 8.60 -8.66 7.86
N THR A 126 8.83 -8.36 9.14
CA THR A 126 9.00 -9.38 10.19
C THR A 126 7.73 -10.20 10.40
N CYS A 127 6.56 -9.58 10.50
CA CYS A 127 5.30 -10.32 10.67
C CYS A 127 4.97 -11.21 9.45
N GLN A 128 5.27 -10.75 8.23
CA GLN A 128 5.13 -11.56 7.02
C GLN A 128 6.10 -12.74 6.98
N ARG A 129 7.31 -12.55 7.50
CA ARG A 129 8.29 -13.62 7.65
C ARG A 129 7.83 -14.67 8.66
N GLU A 130 7.28 -14.25 9.80
CA GLU A 130 6.71 -15.15 10.80
C GLU A 130 5.55 -15.97 10.23
N PHE A 131 4.66 -15.31 9.47
CA PHE A 131 3.60 -15.97 8.74
C PHE A 131 4.16 -17.05 7.78
N ALA A 132 5.17 -16.70 6.98
CA ALA A 132 5.79 -17.65 6.06
C ALA A 132 6.46 -18.83 6.75
N LEU A 133 7.19 -18.60 7.84
CA LEU A 133 7.83 -19.65 8.63
C LEU A 133 6.82 -20.67 9.17
N LYS A 134 5.62 -20.20 9.52
CA LYS A 134 4.55 -21.06 10.06
C LYS A 134 3.78 -21.81 8.97
N HIS A 135 3.53 -21.17 7.82
CA HIS A 135 2.54 -21.66 6.85
C HIS A 135 3.12 -22.14 5.50
N LEU A 136 4.32 -21.67 5.11
CA LEU A 136 4.99 -22.06 3.87
C LEU A 136 6.52 -22.16 3.98
N PRO A 137 7.10 -22.79 5.04
CA PRO A 137 8.55 -22.79 5.25
C PRO A 137 9.34 -23.56 4.18
N LYS A 138 8.66 -24.43 3.43
CA LYS A 138 9.27 -25.28 2.40
C LYS A 138 9.26 -24.63 1.01
N ASP A 139 8.50 -23.54 0.82
CA ASP A 139 8.35 -22.89 -0.47
C ASP A 139 9.71 -22.38 -1.01
N PRO A 140 10.07 -22.69 -2.28
CA PRO A 140 11.34 -22.28 -2.85
C PRO A 140 11.55 -20.75 -2.93
N LEU A 141 10.50 -19.97 -3.22
CA LEU A 141 10.61 -18.52 -3.32
C LEU A 141 10.75 -17.88 -1.95
N PHE A 142 10.04 -18.37 -0.95
CA PHE A 142 10.25 -17.97 0.44
C PHE A 142 11.67 -18.30 0.91
N LYS A 143 12.20 -19.48 0.59
CA LYS A 143 13.60 -19.83 0.91
C LYS A 143 14.58 -18.86 0.28
N LEU A 144 14.35 -18.46 -0.97
CA LEU A 144 15.15 -17.44 -1.65
C LEU A 144 15.07 -16.08 -0.91
N VAL A 145 13.88 -15.60 -0.58
CA VAL A 145 13.69 -14.36 0.20
C VAL A 145 14.39 -14.46 1.56
N ALA A 146 14.28 -15.59 2.24
CA ALA A 146 14.93 -15.83 3.52
C ALA A 146 16.46 -15.91 3.42
N GLN A 147 17.00 -16.36 2.29
CA GLN A 147 18.42 -16.38 2.01
C GLN A 147 18.93 -14.96 1.68
N LEU A 148 18.18 -14.19 0.88
CA LEU A 148 18.47 -12.77 0.63
C LEU A 148 18.52 -11.97 1.94
N TYR A 149 17.61 -12.23 2.88
CA TYR A 149 17.61 -11.59 4.20
C TYR A 149 18.92 -11.82 4.99
N LYS A 150 19.56 -12.97 4.81
CA LYS A 150 20.84 -13.30 5.47
C LYS A 150 22.05 -12.68 4.76
N ILE A 151 21.99 -12.53 3.45
CA ILE A 151 23.15 -12.15 2.62
C ILE A 151 23.18 -10.65 2.34
N VAL A 152 22.06 -10.10 1.86
CA VAL A 152 22.00 -8.74 1.31
C VAL A 152 22.41 -7.66 2.32
N PRO A 153 22.00 -7.70 3.60
CA PRO A 153 22.39 -6.65 4.54
C PRO A 153 23.90 -6.48 4.70
N ASN A 154 24.65 -7.59 4.76
CA ASN A 154 26.11 -7.56 4.88
C ASN A 154 26.77 -7.01 3.62
N VAL A 155 26.31 -7.45 2.44
CA VAL A 155 26.81 -6.94 1.15
C VAL A 155 26.60 -5.43 1.02
N LEU A 156 25.43 -4.93 1.45
CA LEU A 156 25.13 -3.50 1.41
C LEU A 156 25.97 -2.68 2.41
N LEU A 157 26.30 -3.25 3.57
CA LEU A 157 27.22 -2.64 4.54
C LEU A 157 28.64 -2.56 3.98
N GLU A 158 29.14 -3.64 3.38
CA GLU A 158 30.46 -3.68 2.73
C GLU A 158 30.56 -2.70 1.58
N GLN A 159 29.49 -2.51 0.81
CA GLN A 159 29.46 -1.52 -0.27
C GLN A 159 29.53 -0.06 0.25
N GLY A 160 29.11 0.19 1.50
CA GLY A 160 29.18 1.51 2.14
C GLY A 160 28.26 2.59 1.57
N LYS A 161 27.44 2.28 0.55
CA LYS A 161 26.50 3.24 -0.07
C LYS A 161 25.14 3.27 0.61
N ALA A 162 24.68 2.13 1.13
CA ALA A 162 23.38 2.02 1.78
C ALA A 162 23.45 2.47 3.24
N LYS A 163 22.78 3.57 3.57
CA LYS A 163 22.73 4.07 4.96
C LYS A 163 22.07 3.10 5.93
N ASN A 164 21.00 2.43 5.48
CA ASN A 164 20.32 1.40 6.25
C ASN A 164 20.00 0.19 5.35
N PRO A 165 20.67 -0.96 5.55
CA PRO A 165 20.70 -2.08 4.59
C PRO A 165 19.55 -3.09 4.79
N TRP A 166 18.45 -2.67 5.43
CA TRP A 166 17.39 -3.58 5.89
C TRP A 166 16.21 -3.62 4.92
N PRO A 167 15.45 -4.73 4.89
CA PRO A 167 14.30 -4.85 4.01
C PRO A 167 13.05 -4.14 4.56
N ASN A 168 12.15 -3.81 3.64
CA ASN A 168 10.81 -3.30 3.90
C ASN A 168 9.72 -4.33 3.58
N VAL A 169 8.45 -3.97 3.83
CA VAL A 169 7.25 -4.79 3.58
C VAL A 169 7.17 -5.39 2.17
N ASP A 170 7.60 -4.66 1.14
CA ASP A 170 7.47 -5.04 -0.28
C ASP A 170 8.46 -6.14 -0.68
N ALA A 171 9.54 -6.32 0.08
CA ALA A 171 10.50 -7.39 -0.12
C ALA A 171 9.93 -8.80 0.19
N HIS A 172 8.74 -8.89 0.79
CA HIS A 172 8.17 -10.15 1.28
C HIS A 172 6.75 -10.45 0.79
N SER A 173 5.92 -9.44 0.56
CA SER A 173 4.48 -9.61 0.28
C SER A 173 4.20 -10.41 -0.99
N GLY A 174 4.98 -10.19 -2.05
CA GLY A 174 4.79 -10.86 -3.34
C GLY A 174 4.91 -12.39 -3.25
N VAL A 175 5.84 -12.94 -2.46
CA VAL A 175 6.01 -14.40 -2.36
C VAL A 175 4.87 -15.06 -1.60
N LEU A 176 4.26 -14.35 -0.64
CA LEU A 176 3.09 -14.84 0.09
C LEU A 176 1.88 -14.94 -0.85
N LEU A 177 1.60 -13.88 -1.61
CA LEU A 177 0.51 -13.85 -2.58
C LEU A 177 0.68 -14.95 -3.64
N GLN A 178 1.89 -15.07 -4.19
CA GLN A 178 2.21 -16.04 -5.23
C GLN A 178 2.05 -17.50 -4.76
N TYR A 179 2.40 -17.80 -3.50
CA TYR A 179 2.26 -19.13 -2.91
C TYR A 179 0.81 -19.60 -2.89
N TYR A 180 -0.13 -18.72 -2.53
CA TYR A 180 -1.56 -19.04 -2.49
C TYR A 180 -2.27 -18.94 -3.84
N GLY A 181 -1.54 -18.66 -4.93
CA GLY A 181 -2.08 -18.67 -6.29
C GLY A 181 -2.47 -17.30 -6.85
N MET A 182 -2.33 -16.22 -6.08
CA MET A 182 -2.47 -14.84 -6.56
C MET A 182 -1.17 -14.45 -7.26
N LYS A 183 -1.06 -14.73 -8.57
CA LYS A 183 0.18 -14.53 -9.36
C LYS A 183 0.12 -13.31 -10.25
N GLU A 184 -1.02 -12.66 -10.34
CA GLU A 184 -1.28 -11.55 -11.25
C GLU A 184 -0.70 -10.25 -10.68
N MET A 185 0.61 -10.03 -10.83
CA MET A 185 1.36 -8.93 -10.19
C MET A 185 0.79 -7.53 -10.47
N ASN A 186 0.21 -7.31 -11.66
CA ASN A 186 -0.46 -6.05 -12.00
C ASN A 186 -1.65 -5.74 -11.06
N TYR A 187 -2.19 -6.74 -10.38
CA TYR A 187 -3.28 -6.60 -9.43
C TYR A 187 -2.82 -6.31 -7.99
N TYR A 188 -1.53 -6.49 -7.66
CA TYR A 188 -1.04 -6.31 -6.29
C TYR A 188 -1.27 -4.88 -5.77
N THR A 189 -1.14 -3.87 -6.64
CA THR A 189 -1.44 -2.48 -6.29
C THR A 189 -2.91 -2.25 -5.96
N VAL A 190 -3.84 -3.06 -6.49
CA VAL A 190 -5.26 -2.99 -6.11
C VAL A 190 -5.46 -3.47 -4.68
N LEU A 191 -4.78 -4.55 -4.27
CA LEU A 191 -4.80 -5.01 -2.87
C LEU A 191 -4.24 -3.95 -1.92
N PHE A 192 -3.13 -3.32 -2.32
CA PHE A 192 -2.55 -2.21 -1.57
C PHE A 192 -3.52 -1.03 -1.44
N GLY A 193 -4.20 -0.66 -2.52
CA GLY A 193 -5.23 0.39 -2.51
C GLY A 193 -6.38 0.09 -1.54
N VAL A 194 -6.93 -1.13 -1.59
CA VAL A 194 -8.00 -1.58 -0.67
C VAL A 194 -7.55 -1.48 0.78
N SER A 195 -6.31 -1.88 1.09
CA SER A 195 -5.74 -1.71 2.44
C SER A 195 -5.59 -0.23 2.81
N ARG A 196 -4.97 0.57 1.93
CA ARG A 196 -4.64 1.98 2.17
C ARG A 196 -5.88 2.84 2.40
N ALA A 197 -7.03 2.45 1.87
CA ALA A 197 -8.31 3.11 2.14
C ALA A 197 -8.58 3.27 3.64
N LEU A 198 -8.23 2.27 4.45
CA LEU A 198 -8.45 2.29 5.90
C LEU A 198 -7.74 3.49 6.56
N GLY A 199 -6.47 3.74 6.23
CA GLY A 199 -5.70 4.86 6.79
C GLY A 199 -6.16 6.22 6.27
N VAL A 200 -6.20 6.38 4.95
CA VAL A 200 -6.45 7.69 4.33
C VAL A 200 -7.88 8.20 4.59
N LEU A 201 -8.87 7.30 4.63
CA LEU A 201 -10.26 7.67 4.93
C LEU A 201 -10.45 7.99 6.41
N SER A 202 -9.76 7.26 7.30
CA SER A 202 -9.74 7.59 8.73
C SER A 202 -9.18 9.00 8.96
N GLN A 203 -8.06 9.33 8.30
CA GLN A 203 -7.48 10.68 8.37
C GLN A 203 -8.39 11.73 7.72
N LEU A 204 -9.11 11.40 6.65
CA LEU A 204 -10.03 12.32 5.98
C LEU A 204 -11.20 12.70 6.90
N ILE A 205 -11.76 11.74 7.65
CA ILE A 205 -12.79 12.00 8.67
C ILE A 205 -12.26 13.01 9.69
N TRP A 206 -11.07 12.76 10.25
CA TRP A 206 -10.46 13.66 11.22
C TRP A 206 -10.12 15.04 10.65
N SER A 207 -9.66 15.10 9.41
CA SER A 207 -9.35 16.37 8.74
C SER A 207 -10.59 17.26 8.61
N ARG A 208 -11.77 16.65 8.40
CA ARG A 208 -13.06 17.36 8.38
C ARG A 208 -13.57 17.67 9.79
N ALA A 209 -13.43 16.74 10.74
CA ALA A 209 -13.82 16.96 12.13
C ALA A 209 -13.04 18.11 12.79
N LEU A 210 -11.74 18.24 12.49
CA LEU A 210 -10.87 19.28 13.02
C LEU A 210 -10.92 20.59 12.21
N GLY A 211 -11.72 20.65 11.15
CA GLY A 211 -11.85 21.86 10.33
C GLY A 211 -10.54 22.28 9.65
N PHE A 212 -9.70 21.33 9.24
CA PHE A 212 -8.45 21.65 8.55
C PHE A 212 -8.73 22.43 7.24
N PRO A 213 -7.99 23.53 6.99
CA PRO A 213 -8.24 24.42 5.86
C PRO A 213 -7.76 23.81 4.54
N LEU A 214 -8.08 24.50 3.45
CA LEU A 214 -7.54 24.20 2.12
C LEU A 214 -6.00 24.22 2.16
N GLU A 215 -5.37 23.14 1.68
CA GLU A 215 -3.93 23.11 1.48
C GLU A 215 -3.57 23.95 0.25
N ARG A 216 -2.75 24.99 0.45
CA ARG A 216 -2.40 25.95 -0.61
C ARG A 216 -0.97 26.47 -0.46
N PRO A 217 0.06 25.64 -0.77
CA PRO A 217 1.44 26.08 -0.74
C PRO A 217 1.72 27.17 -1.78
N LYS A 218 2.72 28.01 -1.51
CA LYS A 218 3.15 29.04 -2.45
C LYS A 218 4.15 28.46 -3.46
N SER A 219 3.85 28.57 -4.74
CA SER A 219 4.83 28.25 -5.79
C SER A 219 5.77 29.43 -6.05
N MET A 220 7.01 29.15 -6.45
CA MET A 220 7.96 30.15 -6.94
C MET A 220 8.62 29.62 -8.21
N SER A 221 8.82 30.51 -9.17
CA SER A 221 9.64 30.20 -10.35
C SER A 221 11.12 30.31 -10.03
N THR A 222 11.98 29.70 -10.85
CA THR A 222 13.44 29.86 -10.75
C THR A 222 13.85 31.34 -10.71
N LYS A 223 13.24 32.18 -11.56
CA LYS A 223 13.49 33.63 -11.57
C LYS A 223 13.12 34.28 -10.22
N GLY A 224 11.99 33.90 -9.63
CA GLY A 224 11.57 34.39 -8.31
C GLY A 224 12.54 33.98 -7.20
N LEU A 225 13.09 32.76 -7.26
CA LEU A 225 14.10 32.29 -6.30
C LEU A 225 15.42 33.05 -6.46
N MET A 226 15.88 33.28 -7.70
CA MET A 226 17.09 34.05 -7.99
C MET A 226 16.98 35.48 -7.42
N GLN A 227 15.83 36.12 -7.60
CA GLN A 227 15.56 37.44 -7.02
C GLN A 227 15.56 37.40 -5.49
N LEU A 228 14.92 36.39 -4.89
CA LEU A 228 14.85 36.22 -3.44
C LEU A 228 16.23 36.11 -2.78
N VAL A 229 17.17 35.39 -3.42
CA VAL A 229 18.53 35.20 -2.89
C VAL A 229 19.52 36.28 -3.37
N GLY A 230 19.07 37.27 -4.13
CA GLY A 230 19.92 38.33 -4.66
C GLY A 230 20.95 37.85 -5.68
N TYR A 231 20.67 36.76 -6.42
CA TYR A 231 21.57 36.24 -7.44
C TYR A 231 21.82 37.29 -8.53
N LYS A 232 23.08 37.64 -8.74
CA LYS A 232 23.54 38.46 -9.86
C LYS A 232 24.20 37.53 -10.87
N SER A 233 23.72 37.53 -12.11
CA SER A 233 24.43 36.87 -13.21
C SER A 233 25.78 37.56 -13.39
N GLY A 234 26.87 36.83 -13.14
CA GLY A 234 28.22 37.24 -13.51
C GLY A 234 28.43 37.21 -15.01
#